data_AF-A0AAV5T8W6-F1
#
_entry.id   AF-A0AAV5T8W6-F1
#
_cell.length_a   1.000
_cell.length_b   1.000
_cell.length_c   1.000
_cell.angle_alpha   90.00
_cell.angle_beta   90.00
_cell.angle_gamma   90.00
#
_symmetry.space_group_name_H-M   'P 1'
#
loop_
_entity.id
_entity.type
_entity.pdbx_description
1 polymer ?
#
loop_
_entity_poly.entity_id
_entity_poly.type
_entity_poly.pdbx_seq_one_letter_code
_entity_poly.pdbx_strand_id
1 'polypeptide(L)'
;EQCPEPRSEDLSKAVDEQSPIFIDHNCYFDCAPSTTNTPIIQRMKQAYSTLCTVRKASEMSSLNHKVLHDQLRTGEMVLIPSKYSMLIPTSQMFLCGVMDFARFAFADFRNLSNEDRHSIIRRNFQLIQSLDGSYRAHYHFPKDDTVMATYMTFVNGESLNYFFDNCPNEINKAFAIEQFRTNMKRTINMTKSQFLKVKPSVDEFIALFGLSIWNDYTSSLSPELAEIASKNRALIMEELHKLYKRKNVTNYAVRLGELLCLLTNEERVLDLTNEDIELYRTMNIFNEAYT
;
A
#
# COMPACT_ATOMS: atom_id res chain seq x y z
N GLU A 1 0.72 -35.77 55.63
CA GLU A 1 0.32 -34.48 55.01
C GLU A 1 0.30 -34.67 53.50
N GLN A 2 -0.89 -34.81 52.92
CA GLN A 2 -1.10 -34.95 51.46
C GLN A 2 -1.56 -33.60 50.92
N CYS A 3 -0.79 -33.06 49.98
CA CYS A 3 -1.06 -31.80 49.30
C CYS A 3 -2.22 -32.00 48.30
N PRO A 4 -3.24 -31.13 48.26
CA PRO A 4 -4.35 -31.29 47.31
C PRO A 4 -3.95 -30.79 45.92
N GLU A 5 -4.34 -31.54 44.88
CA GLU A 5 -4.22 -31.14 43.48
C GLU A 5 -5.09 -29.91 43.16
N PRO A 6 -4.62 -28.98 42.31
CA PRO A 6 -5.45 -27.87 41.85
C PRO A 6 -6.40 -28.34 40.75
N ARG A 7 -7.68 -27.99 40.93
CA ARG A 7 -8.77 -28.16 39.95
C ARG A 7 -8.45 -27.41 38.66
N SER A 8 -8.63 -28.09 37.54
CA SER A 8 -8.65 -27.51 36.19
C SER A 8 -9.95 -26.70 36.00
N GLU A 9 -9.89 -25.39 36.18
CA GLU A 9 -10.98 -24.47 35.82
C GLU A 9 -10.63 -23.73 34.52
N ASP A 10 -11.54 -23.89 33.56
CA ASP A 10 -11.90 -22.95 32.48
C ASP A 10 -10.80 -22.28 31.64
N LEU A 11 -10.33 -23.02 30.64
CA LEU A 11 -9.87 -22.45 29.36
C LEU A 11 -11.01 -22.54 28.34
N SER A 12 -12.05 -21.70 28.50
CA SER A 12 -13.07 -21.56 27.47
C SER A 12 -13.21 -20.11 27.00
N LYS A 13 -13.10 -19.96 25.68
CA LYS A 13 -13.52 -18.82 24.84
C LYS A 13 -12.62 -17.59 24.87
N ALA A 14 -11.42 -17.73 24.29
CA ALA A 14 -10.90 -16.64 23.47
C ALA A 14 -11.87 -16.48 22.29
N VAL A 15 -12.62 -15.39 22.31
CA VAL A 15 -13.44 -14.94 21.17
C VAL A 15 -12.48 -14.76 20.00
N ASP A 16 -12.71 -15.53 18.95
CA ASP A 16 -12.00 -15.42 17.67
C ASP A 16 -12.30 -14.01 17.13
N GLU A 17 -11.42 -13.05 17.44
CA GLU A 17 -11.45 -11.72 16.84
C GLU A 17 -11.25 -11.93 15.34
N GLN A 18 -12.37 -11.95 14.59
CA GLN A 18 -12.34 -11.98 13.14
C GLN A 18 -11.41 -10.88 12.68
N SER A 19 -10.25 -11.28 12.14
CA SER A 19 -9.31 -10.38 11.51
C SER A 19 -10.11 -9.49 10.55
N PRO A 20 -10.10 -8.16 10.75
CA PRO A 20 -10.97 -7.25 10.02
C PRO A 20 -10.76 -7.48 8.53
N ILE A 21 -11.77 -7.78 7.71
CA ILE A 21 -11.56 -8.18 6.30
C ILE A 21 -10.77 -7.09 5.54
N PHE A 22 -9.66 -7.46 4.89
CA PHE A 22 -8.90 -6.60 3.98
C PHE A 22 -9.85 -6.17 2.88
N ILE A 23 -10.10 -4.85 2.78
CA ILE A 23 -11.01 -4.17 1.84
C ILE A 23 -11.81 -5.15 1.00
N ASP A 24 -13.05 -5.42 1.41
CA ASP A 24 -13.91 -6.33 0.65
C ASP A 24 -14.03 -5.85 -0.80
N HIS A 25 -13.35 -6.51 -1.73
CA HIS A 25 -13.36 -6.11 -3.12
C HIS A 25 -14.71 -6.38 -3.79
N ASN A 26 -15.59 -7.17 -3.16
CA ASN A 26 -16.93 -7.47 -3.67
C ASN A 26 -17.95 -6.36 -3.40
N CYS A 27 -17.71 -5.51 -2.39
CA CYS A 27 -18.59 -4.36 -2.11
C CYS A 27 -18.61 -3.31 -3.24
N TYR A 28 -17.77 -3.49 -4.28
CA TYR A 28 -17.79 -2.71 -5.51
C TYR A 28 -19.13 -2.80 -6.26
N PHE A 29 -19.80 -3.95 -6.24
CA PHE A 29 -21.06 -4.16 -6.96
C PHE A 29 -22.26 -3.54 -6.24
N ASP A 30 -22.10 -3.15 -4.99
CA ASP A 30 -23.17 -2.51 -4.24
C ASP A 30 -23.31 -1.08 -4.73
N CYS A 31 -24.43 -0.80 -5.42
CA CYS A 31 -24.81 0.55 -5.81
C CYS A 31 -24.73 1.47 -4.60
N ALA A 32 -23.78 2.40 -4.64
CA ALA A 32 -23.65 3.50 -3.71
C ALA A 32 -25.02 4.17 -3.50
N PRO A 33 -25.51 4.32 -2.25
CA PRO A 33 -26.70 5.11 -2.01
C PRO A 33 -26.45 6.54 -2.53
N SER A 34 -27.40 7.08 -3.30
CA SER A 34 -27.27 8.30 -4.10
C SER A 34 -27.02 9.59 -3.31
N THR A 35 -26.87 9.51 -1.99
CA THR A 35 -26.90 10.65 -1.05
C THR A 35 -25.76 10.58 -0.02
N THR A 36 -24.53 10.25 -0.42
CA THR A 36 -23.42 10.25 0.54
C THR A 36 -22.84 11.66 0.69
N ASN A 37 -22.63 12.08 1.94
CA ASN A 37 -22.02 13.37 2.27
C ASN A 37 -20.48 13.36 2.09
N THR A 38 -19.93 12.25 1.59
CA THR A 38 -18.49 12.04 1.36
C THR A 38 -18.26 11.40 -0.02
N PRO A 39 -18.69 12.10 -1.10
CA PRO A 39 -18.66 11.55 -2.45
C PRO A 39 -17.25 11.28 -2.99
N ILE A 40 -16.24 12.07 -2.63
CA ILE A 40 -14.86 11.88 -3.10
C ILE A 40 -14.27 10.61 -2.48
N ILE A 41 -14.36 10.42 -1.16
CA ILE A 41 -13.86 9.23 -0.48
C ILE A 41 -14.56 7.97 -1.03
N GLN A 42 -15.86 8.05 -1.31
CA GLN A 42 -16.56 6.93 -1.92
C GLN A 42 -16.07 6.60 -3.34
N ARG A 43 -15.88 7.62 -4.20
CA ARG A 43 -15.29 7.39 -5.53
C ARG A 43 -13.87 6.82 -5.43
N MET A 44 -13.06 7.31 -4.49
CA MET A 44 -11.73 6.78 -4.23
C MET A 44 -11.79 5.31 -3.79
N LYS A 45 -12.71 4.93 -2.90
CA LYS A 45 -12.90 3.51 -2.51
C LYS A 45 -13.25 2.63 -3.71
N GLN A 46 -14.17 3.06 -4.56
CA GLN A 46 -14.55 2.32 -5.76
C GLN A 46 -13.39 2.20 -6.75
N ALA A 47 -12.65 3.28 -6.97
CA ALA A 47 -11.46 3.29 -7.81
C ALA A 47 -10.37 2.37 -7.27
N TYR A 48 -10.10 2.42 -5.96
CA TYR A 48 -9.08 1.58 -5.33
C TYR A 48 -9.46 0.10 -5.38
N SER A 49 -10.74 -0.23 -5.19
CA SER A 49 -11.22 -1.61 -5.33
C SER A 49 -11.06 -2.12 -6.77
N THR A 50 -11.37 -1.29 -7.76
CA THR A 50 -11.17 -1.61 -9.18
C THR A 50 -9.69 -1.86 -9.47
N LEU A 51 -8.83 -0.95 -9.00
CA LEU A 51 -7.37 -1.06 -9.09
C LEU A 51 -6.87 -2.39 -8.49
N CYS A 52 -7.32 -2.75 -7.29
CA CYS A 52 -6.95 -4.00 -6.64
C CYS A 52 -7.40 -5.22 -7.45
N THR A 53 -8.63 -5.20 -7.97
CA THR A 53 -9.19 -6.30 -8.77
C THR A 53 -8.40 -6.50 -10.07
N VAL A 54 -8.07 -5.41 -10.77
CA VAL A 54 -7.26 -5.45 -11.99
C VAL A 54 -5.86 -5.98 -11.71
N ARG A 55 -5.20 -5.51 -10.63
CA ARG A 55 -3.89 -6.01 -10.22
C ARG A 55 -3.93 -7.49 -9.86
N LYS A 56 -4.94 -7.93 -9.08
CA LYS A 56 -5.17 -9.34 -8.74
C LYS A 56 -5.28 -10.19 -10.00
N ALA A 57 -6.20 -9.85 -10.90
CA ALA A 57 -6.45 -10.63 -12.11
C ALA A 57 -5.19 -10.72 -12.99
N SER A 58 -4.46 -9.62 -13.11
CA SER A 58 -3.26 -9.55 -13.93
C SER A 58 -2.11 -10.36 -13.32
N GLU A 59 -1.88 -10.28 -12.01
CA GLU A 59 -0.84 -11.06 -11.33
C GLU A 59 -1.20 -12.55 -11.23
N MET A 60 -2.49 -12.90 -11.13
CA MET A 60 -2.96 -14.29 -11.18
C MET A 60 -2.56 -15.00 -12.48
N SER A 61 -2.47 -14.28 -13.60
CA SER A 61 -2.03 -14.86 -14.88
C SER A 61 -0.58 -15.35 -14.87
N SER A 62 0.23 -14.88 -13.91
CA SER A 62 1.62 -15.27 -13.74
C SER A 62 1.81 -16.47 -12.79
N LEU A 63 0.72 -16.97 -12.19
CA LEU A 63 0.76 -18.13 -11.30
C LEU A 63 0.91 -19.43 -12.10
N ASN A 64 1.53 -20.43 -11.48
CA ASN A 64 1.48 -21.78 -12.05
C ASN A 64 0.03 -22.30 -12.03
N HIS A 65 -0.30 -23.16 -12.99
CA HIS A 65 -1.67 -23.64 -13.21
C HIS A 65 -2.31 -24.26 -11.96
N LYS A 66 -1.53 -25.00 -11.15
CA LYS A 66 -2.03 -25.62 -9.93
C LYS A 66 -2.45 -24.58 -8.88
N VAL A 67 -1.57 -23.61 -8.60
CA VAL A 67 -1.83 -22.54 -7.63
C VAL A 67 -3.02 -21.68 -8.09
N LEU A 68 -3.12 -21.39 -9.38
CA LEU A 68 -4.27 -20.70 -9.96
C LEU A 68 -5.58 -21.45 -9.69
N HIS A 69 -5.62 -22.75 -9.99
CA HIS A 69 -6.81 -23.58 -9.77
C HIS A 69 -7.20 -23.68 -8.30
N ASP A 70 -6.22 -23.83 -7.41
CA ASP A 70 -6.46 -23.88 -5.97
C ASP A 70 -7.10 -22.57 -5.47
N GLN A 71 -6.55 -21.43 -5.89
CA GLN A 71 -7.10 -20.11 -5.55
C GLN A 71 -8.50 -19.87 -6.12
N LEU A 72 -8.79 -20.31 -7.35
CA LEU A 72 -10.14 -20.22 -7.92
C LEU A 72 -11.14 -21.09 -7.17
N ARG A 73 -10.71 -22.25 -6.65
CA ARG A 73 -11.56 -23.17 -5.91
C ARG A 73 -11.87 -22.69 -4.50
N THR A 74 -10.91 -22.11 -3.79
CA THR A 74 -11.08 -21.64 -2.40
C THR A 74 -11.62 -20.21 -2.32
N GLY A 75 -11.41 -19.39 -3.36
CA GLY A 75 -11.68 -17.96 -3.32
C GLY A 75 -10.67 -17.15 -2.50
N GLU A 76 -9.71 -17.81 -1.85
CA GLU A 76 -8.71 -17.20 -0.99
C GLU A 76 -7.51 -16.72 -1.82
N MET A 77 -7.09 -15.48 -1.60
CA MET A 77 -5.89 -14.95 -2.27
C MET A 77 -4.63 -15.61 -1.71
N VAL A 78 -3.85 -16.25 -2.57
CA VAL A 78 -2.54 -16.81 -2.20
C VAL A 78 -1.47 -15.77 -2.41
N LEU A 79 -0.70 -15.47 -1.36
CA LEU A 79 0.50 -14.65 -1.44
C LEU A 79 1.72 -15.53 -1.70
N ILE A 80 2.59 -15.12 -2.62
CA ILE A 80 3.79 -15.89 -3.01
C ILE A 80 5.07 -15.06 -2.90
N PRO A 81 6.24 -15.68 -2.69
CA PRO A 81 7.52 -14.97 -2.77
C PRO A 81 7.69 -14.28 -4.12
N SER A 82 8.14 -13.03 -4.10
CA SER A 82 8.39 -12.25 -5.30
C SER A 82 9.66 -12.71 -6.01
N LYS A 83 9.70 -12.50 -7.32
CA LYS A 83 10.89 -12.66 -8.17
C LYS A 83 11.32 -11.30 -8.68
N TYR A 84 12.62 -11.10 -8.87
CA TYR A 84 13.16 -9.85 -9.44
C TYR A 84 12.45 -9.48 -10.77
N SER A 85 12.28 -10.45 -11.67
CA SER A 85 11.65 -10.21 -12.98
C SER A 85 10.19 -9.74 -12.92
N MET A 86 9.51 -9.87 -11.78
CA MET A 86 8.12 -9.43 -11.63
C MET A 86 8.01 -7.94 -11.32
N LEU A 87 9.05 -7.31 -10.79
CA LEU A 87 8.96 -5.94 -10.28
C LEU A 87 8.58 -4.94 -11.37
N ILE A 88 9.32 -4.90 -12.49
CA ILE A 88 9.07 -3.89 -13.54
C ILE A 88 7.68 -4.05 -14.16
N PRO A 89 7.25 -5.25 -14.64
CA PRO A 89 5.92 -5.39 -15.25
C PRO A 89 4.78 -5.07 -14.28
N THR A 90 4.90 -5.47 -13.02
CA THR A 90 3.86 -5.22 -12.01
C THR A 90 3.82 -3.76 -11.57
N SER A 91 4.96 -3.09 -11.47
CA SER A 91 5.04 -1.64 -11.23
C SER A 91 4.42 -0.84 -12.38
N GLN A 92 4.69 -1.20 -13.63
CA GLN A 92 4.06 -0.54 -14.79
C GLN A 92 2.54 -0.70 -14.79
N MET A 93 2.06 -1.90 -14.50
CA MET A 93 0.63 -2.17 -14.37
C MET A 93 0.00 -1.34 -13.23
N PHE A 94 0.69 -1.25 -12.10
CA PHE A 94 0.24 -0.45 -10.97
C PHE A 94 0.22 1.04 -11.33
N LEU A 95 1.24 1.56 -12.03
CA LEU A 95 1.28 2.94 -12.51
C LEU A 95 0.07 3.27 -13.40
N CYS A 96 -0.25 2.39 -14.37
CA CYS A 96 -1.45 2.54 -15.20
C CYS A 96 -2.73 2.53 -14.35
N GLY A 97 -2.82 1.61 -13.39
CA GLY A 97 -3.97 1.53 -12.48
C GLY A 97 -4.12 2.77 -11.60
N VAL A 98 -3.03 3.39 -11.14
CA VAL A 98 -3.04 4.65 -10.37
C VAL A 98 -3.51 5.82 -11.24
N MET A 99 -3.11 5.84 -12.52
CA MET A 99 -3.60 6.83 -13.49
C MET A 99 -5.12 6.76 -13.65
N ASP A 100 -5.66 5.54 -13.80
CA ASP A 100 -7.11 5.32 -13.90
C ASP A 100 -7.83 5.62 -12.58
N PHE A 101 -7.22 5.26 -11.44
CA PHE A 101 -7.71 5.63 -10.12
C PHE A 101 -7.89 7.14 -10.01
N ALA A 102 -6.86 7.91 -10.34
CA ALA A 102 -6.87 9.37 -10.21
C ALA A 102 -7.91 10.01 -11.14
N ARG A 103 -8.02 9.51 -12.38
CA ARG A 103 -8.99 9.97 -13.38
C ARG A 103 -10.44 9.70 -12.97
N PHE A 104 -10.69 8.61 -12.25
CA PHE A 104 -12.01 8.30 -11.72
C PHE A 104 -12.34 9.12 -10.46
N ALA A 105 -11.40 9.19 -9.52
CA ALA A 105 -11.60 9.82 -8.22
C ALA A 105 -11.74 11.36 -8.30
N PHE A 106 -10.91 12.01 -9.13
CA PHE A 106 -10.75 13.46 -9.15
C PHE A 106 -11.11 14.06 -10.51
N ALA A 107 -12.11 14.94 -10.53
CA ALA A 107 -12.51 15.65 -11.74
C ALA A 107 -11.40 16.58 -12.25
N ASP A 108 -10.69 17.27 -11.35
CA ASP A 108 -9.58 18.14 -11.72
C ASP A 108 -8.47 17.34 -12.43
N PHE A 109 -8.08 16.17 -11.89
CA PHE A 109 -7.08 15.30 -12.53
C PHE A 109 -7.50 14.85 -13.93
N ARG A 110 -8.79 14.52 -14.12
CA ARG A 110 -9.33 14.14 -15.44
C ARG A 110 -9.19 15.26 -16.48
N ASN A 111 -9.30 16.51 -16.04
CA ASN A 111 -9.28 17.68 -16.92
C ASN A 111 -7.86 18.21 -17.20
N LEU A 112 -6.85 17.70 -16.49
CA LEU A 112 -5.45 18.03 -16.75
C LEU A 112 -4.97 17.53 -18.12
N SER A 113 -3.91 18.17 -18.63
CA SER A 113 -3.20 17.69 -19.81
C SER A 113 -2.62 16.28 -19.55
N ASN A 114 -2.34 15.51 -20.62
CA ASN A 114 -1.69 14.20 -20.47
C ASN A 114 -0.31 14.33 -19.80
N GLU A 115 0.42 15.41 -20.10
CA GLU A 115 1.74 15.69 -19.54
C GLU A 115 1.65 15.95 -18.03
N ASP A 116 0.72 16.79 -17.59
CA ASP A 116 0.52 17.08 -16.16
C ASP A 116 0.05 15.85 -15.39
N ARG A 117 -0.87 15.07 -15.97
CA ARG A 117 -1.30 13.79 -15.37
C ARG A 117 -0.13 12.85 -15.18
N HIS A 118 0.68 12.66 -16.22
CA HIS A 118 1.87 11.81 -16.16
C HIS A 118 2.88 12.34 -15.14
N SER A 119 3.11 13.65 -15.14
CA SER A 119 4.03 14.33 -14.22
C SER A 119 3.63 14.12 -12.76
N ILE A 120 2.37 14.37 -12.39
CA ILE A 120 1.87 14.17 -11.02
C ILE A 120 2.02 12.72 -10.58
N ILE A 121 1.53 11.77 -11.39
CA ILE A 121 1.57 10.36 -10.99
C ILE A 121 3.01 9.87 -10.90
N ARG A 122 3.86 10.16 -11.89
CA ARG A 122 5.26 9.70 -11.89
C ARG A 122 6.01 10.20 -10.66
N ARG A 123 5.87 11.49 -10.31
CA ARG A 123 6.54 12.10 -9.15
C ARG A 123 6.14 11.51 -7.81
N ASN A 124 4.89 11.05 -7.69
CA ASN A 124 4.33 10.53 -6.45
C ASN A 124 4.21 9.00 -6.45
N PHE A 125 4.59 8.32 -7.53
CA PHE A 125 4.34 6.89 -7.71
C PHE A 125 5.03 6.03 -6.64
N GLN A 126 6.27 6.33 -6.30
CA GLN A 126 7.00 5.58 -5.27
C GLN A 126 6.39 5.78 -3.88
N LEU A 127 5.90 6.98 -3.55
CA LEU A 127 5.17 7.22 -2.29
C LEU A 127 3.87 6.43 -2.25
N ILE A 128 3.10 6.46 -3.34
CA ILE A 128 1.86 5.68 -3.50
C ILE A 128 2.15 4.18 -3.34
N GLN A 129 3.23 3.70 -3.95
CA GLN A 129 3.63 2.30 -3.88
C GLN A 129 4.10 1.89 -2.48
N SER A 130 4.89 2.74 -1.81
CA SER A 130 5.29 2.53 -0.42
C SER A 130 4.06 2.44 0.47
N LEU A 131 3.18 3.46 0.43
CA LEU A 131 1.99 3.52 1.26
C LEU A 131 1.06 2.31 1.06
N ASP A 132 0.83 1.91 -0.19
CA ASP A 132 0.05 0.71 -0.55
C ASP A 132 0.70 -0.56 0.00
N GLY A 133 1.99 -0.76 -0.26
CA GLY A 133 2.74 -1.93 0.18
C GLY A 133 2.78 -2.04 1.71
N SER A 134 3.02 -0.92 2.39
CA SER A 134 3.07 -0.78 3.85
C SER A 134 1.74 -1.13 4.52
N TYR A 135 0.63 -0.57 4.04
CA TYR A 135 -0.71 -0.87 4.58
C TYR A 135 -1.05 -2.36 4.42
N ARG A 136 -0.74 -2.92 3.25
CA ARG A 136 -1.03 -4.32 2.94
C ARG A 136 -0.13 -5.29 3.69
N ALA A 137 1.15 -4.94 3.87
CA ALA A 137 2.08 -5.71 4.67
C ALA A 137 1.67 -5.71 6.15
N HIS A 138 1.24 -4.56 6.69
CA HIS A 138 0.69 -4.50 8.04
C HIS A 138 -0.53 -5.41 8.21
N TYR A 139 -1.38 -5.47 7.19
CA TYR A 139 -2.57 -6.30 7.20
C TYR A 139 -2.26 -7.80 7.13
N HIS A 140 -1.51 -8.23 6.12
CA HIS A 140 -1.26 -9.65 5.85
C HIS A 140 -0.18 -10.25 6.75
N PHE A 141 0.73 -9.41 7.23
CA PHE A 141 1.94 -9.81 7.93
C PHE A 141 2.20 -8.93 9.16
N PRO A 142 1.28 -8.89 10.14
CA PRO A 142 1.38 -7.95 11.27
C PRO A 142 2.53 -8.25 12.24
N LYS A 143 3.11 -9.45 12.20
CA LYS A 143 4.05 -9.97 13.21
C LYS A 143 5.45 -10.34 12.69
N ASP A 144 5.67 -10.27 11.38
CA ASP A 144 6.95 -10.66 10.77
C ASP A 144 7.59 -9.48 10.02
N ASP A 145 8.76 -9.67 9.43
CA ASP A 145 9.48 -8.66 8.63
C ASP A 145 9.21 -8.82 7.11
N THR A 146 7.98 -9.19 6.74
CA THR A 146 7.56 -9.32 5.35
C THR A 146 6.98 -8.01 4.83
N VAL A 147 7.36 -7.65 3.60
CA VAL A 147 6.80 -6.53 2.83
C VAL A 147 6.06 -7.04 1.60
N MET A 148 5.04 -6.30 1.19
CA MET A 148 4.39 -6.52 -0.09
C MET A 148 5.23 -5.90 -1.20
N ALA A 149 5.73 -6.72 -2.11
CA ALA A 149 6.44 -6.23 -3.29
C ALA A 149 5.47 -5.86 -4.41
N THR A 150 4.37 -6.62 -4.55
CA THR A 150 3.32 -6.39 -5.55
C THR A 150 1.94 -6.68 -4.94
N TYR A 151 0.88 -6.80 -5.76
CA TYR A 151 -0.43 -7.16 -5.24
C TYR A 151 -0.48 -8.59 -4.68
N MET A 152 0.15 -9.57 -5.30
CA MET A 152 0.12 -10.96 -4.84
C MET A 152 1.48 -11.47 -4.35
N THR A 153 2.52 -10.65 -4.42
CA THR A 153 3.86 -11.08 -4.03
C THR A 153 4.43 -10.35 -2.83
N PHE A 154 5.26 -11.05 -2.09
CA PHE A 154 5.93 -10.54 -0.90
C PHE A 154 7.44 -10.79 -0.94
N VAL A 155 8.18 -10.05 -0.12
CA VAL A 155 9.60 -10.29 0.13
C VAL A 155 9.84 -10.26 1.64
N ASN A 156 10.65 -11.18 2.13
CA ASN A 156 11.18 -11.26 3.48
C ASN A 156 12.63 -11.81 3.45
N GLY A 157 13.30 -11.81 4.61
CA GLY A 157 14.71 -12.19 4.71
C GLY A 157 15.06 -13.60 4.22
N GLU A 158 14.10 -14.52 4.23
CA GLU A 158 14.24 -15.91 3.76
C GLU A 158 14.06 -16.02 2.24
N SER A 159 13.11 -15.26 1.68
CA SER A 159 12.80 -15.24 0.25
C SER A 159 13.82 -14.48 -0.61
N LEU A 160 14.75 -13.71 -0.02
CA LEU A 160 15.71 -12.90 -0.77
C LEU A 160 16.57 -13.72 -1.75
N ASN A 161 16.97 -14.94 -1.37
CA ASN A 161 17.70 -15.82 -2.29
C ASN A 161 16.89 -16.10 -3.56
N TYR A 162 15.62 -16.46 -3.37
CA TYR A 162 14.68 -16.74 -4.45
C TYR A 162 14.37 -15.49 -5.29
N PHE A 163 14.24 -14.33 -4.65
CA PHE A 163 14.02 -13.06 -5.32
C PHE A 163 15.13 -12.77 -6.35
N PHE A 164 16.40 -13.00 -5.99
CA PHE A 164 17.55 -12.76 -6.85
C PHE A 164 17.90 -13.91 -7.81
N ASP A 165 17.23 -15.07 -7.74
CA ASP A 165 17.54 -16.23 -8.60
C ASP A 165 17.38 -15.92 -10.09
N ASN A 166 16.51 -14.98 -10.44
CA ASN A 166 16.26 -14.58 -11.81
C ASN A 166 16.62 -13.12 -12.09
N CYS A 167 17.55 -12.56 -11.33
CA CYS A 167 18.17 -11.28 -11.69
C CYS A 167 19.02 -11.50 -12.96
N PRO A 168 18.75 -10.80 -14.08
CA PRO A 168 19.47 -11.01 -15.33
C PRO A 168 20.89 -10.41 -15.30
N ASN A 169 21.16 -9.53 -14.33
CA ASN A 169 22.41 -8.80 -14.22
C ASN A 169 23.46 -9.64 -13.49
N GLU A 170 24.71 -9.53 -13.93
CA GLU A 170 25.84 -10.06 -13.19
C GLU A 170 26.03 -9.21 -11.92
N ILE A 171 25.67 -9.78 -10.77
CA ILE A 171 25.73 -9.12 -9.45
C ILE A 171 26.48 -10.00 -8.44
N ASN A 172 27.09 -9.37 -7.45
CA ASN A 172 27.50 -10.07 -6.24
C ASN A 172 26.27 -10.38 -5.38
N LYS A 173 25.63 -11.54 -5.65
CA LYS A 173 24.37 -11.94 -5.03
C LYS A 173 24.43 -11.99 -3.50
N ALA A 174 25.53 -12.49 -2.92
CA ALA A 174 25.67 -12.60 -1.47
C ALA A 174 25.67 -11.21 -0.82
N PHE A 175 26.47 -10.28 -1.36
CA PHE A 175 26.52 -8.90 -0.89
C PHE A 175 25.18 -8.17 -1.13
N ALA A 176 24.54 -8.36 -2.29
CA ALA A 176 23.22 -7.81 -2.60
C ALA A 176 22.15 -8.23 -1.60
N ILE A 177 22.09 -9.52 -1.26
CA ILE A 177 21.14 -10.05 -0.28
C ILE A 177 21.37 -9.45 1.11
N GLU A 178 22.63 -9.31 1.51
CA GLU A 178 22.98 -8.71 2.81
C GLU A 178 22.56 -7.23 2.90
N GLN A 179 22.84 -6.45 1.84
CA GLN A 179 22.43 -5.04 1.77
C GLN A 179 20.91 -4.92 1.74
N PHE A 180 20.20 -5.70 0.92
CA PHE A 180 18.74 -5.73 0.90
C PHE A 180 18.15 -6.07 2.25
N ARG A 181 18.67 -7.09 2.94
CA ARG A 181 18.19 -7.49 4.27
C ARG A 181 18.35 -6.36 5.29
N THR A 182 19.49 -5.68 5.27
CA THR A 182 19.78 -4.55 6.17
C THR A 182 18.82 -3.39 5.92
N ASN A 183 18.66 -3.00 4.65
CA ASN A 183 17.82 -1.90 4.22
C ASN A 183 16.33 -2.17 4.50
N MET A 184 15.86 -3.38 4.15
CA MET A 184 14.50 -3.82 4.46
C MET A 184 14.23 -3.77 5.96
N LYS A 185 15.12 -4.30 6.79
CA LYS A 185 14.93 -4.27 8.24
C LYS A 185 14.80 -2.84 8.77
N ARG A 186 15.58 -1.89 8.23
CA ARG A 186 15.49 -0.48 8.60
C ARG A 186 14.13 0.12 8.22
N THR A 187 13.71 -0.01 6.97
CA THR A 187 12.46 0.59 6.47
C THR A 187 11.21 -0.06 7.07
N ILE A 188 11.20 -1.39 7.20
CA ILE A 188 10.10 -2.14 7.83
C ILE A 188 9.87 -1.71 9.27
N ASN A 189 10.93 -1.57 10.07
CA ASN A 189 10.80 -1.15 11.47
C ASN A 189 10.18 0.25 11.58
N MET A 190 10.55 1.17 10.69
CA MET A 190 9.99 2.52 10.66
C MET A 190 8.52 2.50 10.25
N THR A 191 8.17 1.80 9.18
CA THR A 191 6.81 1.71 8.67
C THR A 191 5.87 0.94 9.59
N LYS A 192 6.22 -0.31 9.97
CA LYS A 192 5.31 -1.18 10.74
C LYS A 192 5.01 -0.60 12.12
N SER A 193 5.99 0.03 12.76
CA SER A 193 5.75 0.69 14.06
C SER A 193 4.73 1.82 13.96
N GLN A 194 4.76 2.62 12.89
CA GLN A 194 3.76 3.68 12.69
C GLN A 194 2.38 3.12 12.32
N PHE A 195 2.30 2.13 11.43
CA PHE A 195 1.01 1.51 11.10
C PHE A 195 0.38 0.78 12.30
N LEU A 196 1.18 0.12 13.15
CA LEU A 196 0.72 -0.49 14.40
C LEU A 196 0.20 0.54 15.40
N LYS A 197 0.79 1.74 15.44
CA LYS A 197 0.37 2.83 16.30
C LYS A 197 -0.90 3.49 15.80
N VAL A 198 -0.96 3.84 14.51
CA VAL A 198 -2.05 4.61 13.93
C VAL A 198 -3.26 3.73 13.61
N LYS A 199 -3.06 2.49 13.12
CA LYS A 199 -4.12 1.57 12.70
C LYS A 199 -5.19 2.27 11.84
N PRO A 200 -4.84 2.81 10.67
CA PRO A 200 -5.80 3.52 9.83
C PRO A 200 -6.94 2.58 9.41
N SER A 201 -8.17 3.05 9.57
CA SER A 201 -9.34 2.40 8.97
C SER A 201 -9.28 2.49 7.44
N VAL A 202 -10.10 1.70 6.74
CA VAL A 202 -10.14 1.71 5.27
C VAL A 202 -10.43 3.12 4.73
N ASP A 203 -11.36 3.86 5.32
CA ASP A 203 -11.69 5.22 4.84
C ASP A 203 -10.49 6.16 5.02
N GLU A 204 -9.73 6.01 6.11
CA GLU A 204 -8.54 6.83 6.40
C GLU A 204 -7.37 6.45 5.49
N PHE A 205 -7.13 5.16 5.26
CA PHE A 205 -6.12 4.69 4.31
C PHE A 205 -6.42 5.21 2.89
N ILE A 206 -7.68 5.16 2.46
CA ILE A 206 -8.07 5.65 1.14
C ILE A 206 -7.87 7.17 1.02
N ALA A 207 -8.12 7.91 2.10
CA ALA A 207 -7.79 9.32 2.15
C ALA A 207 -6.28 9.57 2.05
N LEU A 208 -5.44 8.80 2.77
CA LEU A 208 -3.98 8.86 2.66
C LEU A 208 -3.50 8.53 1.24
N PHE A 209 -4.08 7.51 0.61
CA PHE A 209 -3.79 7.13 -0.78
C PHE A 209 -4.14 8.29 -1.74
N GLY A 210 -5.30 8.92 -1.57
CA GLY A 210 -5.66 10.12 -2.34
C GLY A 210 -4.74 11.32 -2.09
N LEU A 211 -4.35 11.56 -0.83
CA LEU A 211 -3.42 12.64 -0.46
C LEU A 211 -2.02 12.42 -1.04
N SER A 212 -1.57 11.16 -1.14
CA SER A 212 -0.27 10.83 -1.73
C SER A 212 -0.16 11.19 -3.22
N ILE A 213 -1.28 11.19 -3.96
CA ILE A 213 -1.31 11.65 -5.36
C ILE A 213 -1.09 13.16 -5.46
N TRP A 214 -1.69 13.92 -4.56
CA TRP A 214 -1.62 15.39 -4.51
C TRP A 214 -0.52 15.89 -3.58
N ASN A 215 0.49 15.07 -3.37
CA ASN A 215 1.62 15.37 -2.50
C ASN A 215 2.64 16.27 -3.22
N ASP A 216 3.21 17.22 -2.49
CA ASP A 216 4.17 18.23 -2.96
C ASP A 216 5.58 18.05 -2.35
N TYR A 217 5.86 16.91 -1.72
CA TYR A 217 7.13 16.60 -1.07
C TYR A 217 8.28 16.43 -2.05
N THR A 218 8.08 15.71 -3.16
CA THR A 218 9.17 15.23 -4.01
C THR A 218 9.66 16.25 -5.05
N SER A 219 8.89 17.30 -5.36
CA SER A 219 9.30 18.33 -6.31
C SER A 219 8.37 19.54 -6.30
N SER A 220 8.86 20.68 -6.77
CA SER A 220 8.02 21.85 -7.01
C SER A 220 7.04 21.58 -8.16
N LEU A 221 5.76 21.77 -7.86
CA LEU A 221 4.70 21.86 -8.86
C LEU A 221 4.72 23.23 -9.52
N SER A 222 4.21 23.34 -10.75
CA SER A 222 3.89 24.65 -11.30
C SER A 222 2.85 25.34 -10.40
N PRO A 223 2.80 26.69 -10.35
CA PRO A 223 1.83 27.39 -9.50
C PRO A 223 0.38 26.92 -9.74
N GLU A 224 0.02 26.66 -10.99
CA GLU A 224 -1.30 26.14 -11.37
C GLU A 224 -1.55 24.73 -10.81
N LEU A 225 -0.60 23.80 -10.97
CA LEU A 225 -0.74 22.45 -10.42
C LEU A 225 -0.73 22.43 -8.89
N ALA A 226 0.04 23.33 -8.27
CA ALA A 226 0.08 23.49 -6.81
C ALA A 226 -1.28 23.94 -6.26
N GLU A 227 -1.96 24.86 -6.95
CA GLU A 227 -3.32 25.29 -6.60
C GLU A 227 -4.33 24.14 -6.70
N ILE A 228 -4.27 23.37 -7.80
CA ILE A 228 -5.13 22.20 -8.01
C ILE A 228 -4.87 21.13 -6.94
N ALA A 229 -3.61 20.84 -6.63
CA ALA A 229 -3.24 19.89 -5.58
C ALA A 229 -3.74 20.35 -4.21
N SER A 230 -3.55 21.63 -3.87
CA SER A 230 -4.04 22.24 -2.62
C SER A 230 -5.55 22.10 -2.49
N LYS A 231 -6.30 22.44 -3.54
CA LYS A 231 -7.76 22.29 -3.61
C LYS A 231 -8.21 20.84 -3.37
N ASN A 232 -7.58 19.87 -4.05
CA ASN A 232 -7.95 18.46 -3.90
C ASN A 232 -7.59 17.90 -2.52
N ARG A 233 -6.45 18.29 -1.94
CA ARG A 233 -6.11 17.95 -0.54
C ARG A 233 -7.16 18.50 0.43
N ALA A 234 -7.55 19.77 0.28
CA ALA A 234 -8.57 20.38 1.14
C ALA A 234 -9.91 19.63 1.08
N LEU A 235 -10.34 19.22 -0.12
CA LEU A 235 -11.57 18.45 -0.31
C LEU A 235 -11.51 17.07 0.39
N ILE A 236 -10.39 16.35 0.29
CA ILE A 236 -10.21 15.06 0.97
C ILE A 236 -10.29 15.26 2.50
N MET A 237 -9.64 16.29 3.02
CA MET A 237 -9.61 16.60 4.45
C MET A 237 -11.00 17.02 4.97
N GLU A 238 -11.76 17.77 4.18
CA GLU A 238 -13.14 18.14 4.49
C GLU A 238 -14.05 16.92 4.58
N GLU A 239 -13.92 15.96 3.66
CA GLU A 239 -14.70 14.73 3.72
C GLU A 239 -14.29 13.81 4.88
N LEU A 240 -13.00 13.72 5.21
CA LEU A 240 -12.55 13.04 6.43
C LEU A 240 -13.19 13.66 7.67
N HIS A 241 -13.23 14.99 7.76
CA HIS A 241 -13.91 15.68 8.86
C HIS A 241 -15.39 15.30 8.95
N LYS A 242 -16.11 15.27 7.82
CA LYS A 242 -17.52 14.83 7.76
C LYS A 242 -17.68 13.38 8.22
N LEU A 243 -16.77 12.48 7.83
CA LEU A 243 -16.76 11.07 8.29
C LEU A 243 -16.60 10.98 9.81
N TYR A 244 -15.65 11.71 10.39
CA TYR A 244 -15.42 11.71 11.82
C TYR A 244 -16.60 12.25 12.61
N LYS A 245 -17.20 13.35 12.14
CA LYS A 245 -18.41 13.91 12.74
C LYS A 245 -19.54 12.89 12.77
N ARG A 246 -19.75 12.15 11.67
CA ARG A 246 -20.75 11.07 11.60
C ARG A 246 -20.45 9.90 12.53
N LYS A 247 -19.17 9.55 12.70
CA LYS A 247 -18.72 8.48 13.60
C LYS A 247 -18.61 8.93 15.08
N ASN A 248 -19.04 10.17 15.40
CA ASN A 248 -18.94 10.77 16.73
C ASN A 248 -17.51 10.77 17.30
N VAL A 249 -16.50 10.91 16.44
CA VAL A 249 -15.10 11.02 16.88
C VAL A 249 -14.87 12.43 17.41
N THR A 250 -14.77 12.56 18.74
CA THR A 250 -14.70 13.84 19.44
C THR A 250 -13.35 14.55 19.24
N ASN A 251 -12.25 13.81 19.24
CA ASN A 251 -10.89 14.33 19.06
C ASN A 251 -10.39 14.17 17.62
N TYR A 252 -11.23 14.50 16.63
CA TYR A 252 -10.90 14.26 15.22
C TYR A 252 -9.63 14.99 14.76
N ALA A 253 -9.31 16.16 15.34
CA ALA A 253 -8.10 16.91 14.99
C ALA A 253 -6.82 16.15 15.36
N VAL A 254 -6.81 15.49 16.54
CA VAL A 254 -5.71 14.62 16.95
C VAL A 254 -5.58 13.45 15.99
N ARG A 255 -6.70 12.79 15.67
CA ARG A 255 -6.72 11.66 14.74
C ARG A 255 -6.22 12.04 13.35
N LEU A 256 -6.63 13.21 12.85
CA LEU A 256 -6.17 13.74 11.57
C LEU A 256 -4.65 14.03 11.60
N GLY A 257 -4.16 14.59 12.70
CA GLY A 257 -2.73 14.79 12.92
C GLY A 257 -1.94 13.48 12.88
N GLU A 258 -2.44 12.42 13.53
CA GLU A 258 -1.82 11.08 13.48
C GLU A 258 -1.73 10.52 12.06
N LEU A 259 -2.77 10.69 11.24
CA LEU A 259 -2.77 10.26 9.85
C LEU A 259 -1.76 11.04 9.01
N LEU A 260 -1.69 12.36 9.18
CA LEU A 260 -0.68 13.17 8.48
C LEU A 260 0.74 12.80 8.92
N CYS A 261 0.96 12.52 10.22
CA CYS A 261 2.24 12.01 10.69
C CYS A 261 2.60 10.66 10.06
N LEU A 262 1.62 9.79 9.82
CA LEU A 262 1.85 8.54 9.09
C LEU A 262 2.28 8.80 7.64
N LEU A 263 1.65 9.75 6.94
CA LEU A 263 2.06 10.12 5.59
C LEU A 263 3.49 10.66 5.55
N THR A 264 3.83 11.57 6.48
CA THR A 264 5.19 12.11 6.60
C THR A 264 6.22 11.05 7.00
N ASN A 265 5.81 10.01 7.74
CA ASN A 265 6.68 8.87 7.97
C ASN A 265 6.98 8.11 6.68
N GLU A 266 5.98 7.87 5.84
CA GLU A 266 6.18 7.21 4.54
C GLU A 266 7.04 8.06 3.60
N GLU A 267 6.93 9.39 3.63
CA GLU A 267 7.85 10.31 2.91
C GLU A 267 9.32 10.08 3.33
N ARG A 268 9.59 9.98 4.63
CA ARG A 268 10.95 9.70 5.13
C ARG A 268 11.45 8.29 4.77
N VAL A 269 10.57 7.30 4.82
CA VAL A 269 10.90 5.93 4.39
C VAL A 269 11.22 5.90 2.90
N LEU A 270 10.52 6.70 2.10
CA LEU A 270 10.80 6.87 0.69
C LEU A 270 12.18 7.47 0.45
N ASP A 271 12.60 8.49 1.21
CA ASP A 271 13.96 9.05 1.06
C ASP A 271 15.04 7.99 1.27
N LEU A 272 14.92 7.20 2.35
CA LEU A 272 15.84 6.09 2.63
C LEU A 272 15.80 5.03 1.52
N THR A 273 14.61 4.74 1.00
CA THR A 273 14.46 3.79 -0.11
C THR A 273 15.10 4.31 -1.39
N ASN A 274 15.05 5.62 -1.65
CA ASN A 274 15.71 6.24 -2.79
C ASN A 274 17.23 6.20 -2.67
N GLU A 275 17.78 6.46 -1.47
CA GLU A 275 19.21 6.23 -1.19
C GLU A 275 19.61 4.77 -1.45
N ASP A 276 18.76 3.82 -1.01
CA ASP A 276 18.99 2.39 -1.22
C ASP A 276 18.95 2.02 -2.70
N ILE A 277 18.04 2.60 -3.49
CA ILE A 277 17.96 2.41 -4.94
C ILE A 277 19.25 2.90 -5.63
N GLU A 278 19.80 4.05 -5.23
CA GLU A 278 21.08 4.53 -5.79
C GLU A 278 22.21 3.56 -5.46
N LEU A 279 22.27 3.04 -4.22
CA LEU A 279 23.21 2.00 -3.85
C LEU A 279 23.04 0.76 -4.75
N TYR A 280 21.81 0.29 -4.94
CA TYR A 280 21.51 -0.87 -5.78
C TYR A 280 21.88 -0.66 -7.25
N ARG A 281 21.84 0.57 -7.77
CA ARG A 281 22.37 0.91 -9.10
C ARG A 281 23.87 0.73 -9.17
N THR A 282 24.63 1.16 -8.14
CA THR A 282 26.09 0.92 -8.11
C THR A 282 26.44 -0.57 -8.05
N MET A 283 25.52 -1.40 -7.56
CA MET A 283 25.64 -2.85 -7.49
C MET A 283 25.14 -3.56 -8.76
N ASN A 284 24.75 -2.82 -9.80
CA ASN A 284 24.18 -3.36 -11.04
C ASN A 284 22.89 -4.16 -10.81
N ILE A 285 22.14 -3.89 -9.73
CA ILE A 285 20.86 -4.56 -9.46
C ILE A 285 19.72 -3.90 -10.22
N PHE A 286 19.69 -2.57 -10.25
CA PHE A 286 18.67 -1.80 -10.97
C PHE A 286 19.33 -0.90 -12.01
N ASN A 287 18.68 -0.77 -13.17
CA ASN A 287 19.09 0.16 -14.23
C ASN A 287 18.18 1.42 -14.20
N GLU A 288 18.44 2.40 -15.08
CA GLU A 288 17.66 3.64 -15.21
C GLU A 288 16.15 3.42 -15.42
N ALA A 289 15.76 2.24 -15.92
CA ALA A 289 14.36 1.88 -16.15
C ALA A 289 13.51 1.70 -14.87
N TYR A 290 14.11 1.72 -13.68
CA TYR A 290 13.41 1.54 -12.40
C TYR A 290 12.83 2.86 -11.82
N THR A 291 12.78 3.95 -12.60
CA THR A 291 12.33 5.30 -12.18
C THR A 291 11.35 5.99 -13.12
#